data_AF-A0A450VWD5-F1
#
_entry.id   AF-A0A450VWD5-F1
#
_cell.length_a   1.000
_cell.length_b   1.000
_cell.length_c   1.000
_cell.angle_alpha   90.00
_cell.angle_beta   90.00
_cell.angle_gamma   90.00
#
_symmetry.space_group_name_H-M   'P 1'
#
loop_
_entity.id
_entity.type
_entity.pdbx_description
1 polymer ?
#
loop_
_entity_poly.entity_id
_entity_poly.type
_entity_poly.pdbx_seq_one_letter_code
_entity_poly.pdbx_strand_id
1 'polypeptide(L)' 'MQKTITEREAQSRFAEIFDAARKSAVAIAGEGRKTVFLLSSDKYAKYREYS' A
#
# COMPACT_ATOMS: atom_id res chain seq x y z
N MET A 1 -13.86 2.58 -1.03
CA MET A 1 -12.96 3.38 -0.17
C MET A 1 -11.61 2.69 -0.09
N GLN A 2 -10.51 3.40 -0.32
CA GLN A 2 -9.16 2.84 -0.20
C GLN A 2 -8.83 2.64 1.28
N LYS A 3 -8.30 1.47 1.65
CA LYS A 3 -8.01 1.14 3.05
C LYS A 3 -6.70 1.84 3.44
N THR A 4 -6.80 2.79 4.38
CA THR A 4 -5.65 3.47 4.98
C THR A 4 -5.35 2.84 6.33
N ILE A 5 -4.09 2.48 6.56
CA ILE A 5 -3.58 1.89 7.81
C ILE A 5 -2.33 2.65 8.27
N THR A 6 -1.95 2.51 9.52
CA THR A 6 -0.71 3.09 10.07
C THR A 6 0.52 2.23 9.75
N GLU A 7 1.72 2.81 9.82
CA GLU A 7 2.98 2.05 9.75
C GLU A 7 3.07 0.95 10.81
N ARG A 8 2.58 1.21 12.03
CA ARG A 8 2.58 0.22 13.11
C ARG A 8 1.71 -1.00 12.78
N GLU A 9 0.53 -0.77 12.21
CA GLU A 9 -0.34 -1.87 11.73
C GLU A 9 0.31 -2.62 10.56
N ALA A 10 1.00 -1.89 9.67
CA ALA A 10 1.75 -2.48 8.56
C ALA A 10 2.86 -3.42 9.01
N GLN A 11 3.59 -3.04 10.06
CA GLN A 11 4.63 -3.89 10.65
C GLN A 11 4.04 -5.12 11.36
N SER A 12 2.97 -4.93 12.14
CA SER A 12 2.36 -6.01 12.93
C SER A 12 1.69 -7.08 12.07
N ARG A 13 1.08 -6.70 10.94
CA ARG A 13 0.26 -7.58 10.09
C ARG A 13 0.72 -7.62 8.63
N PHE A 14 2.04 -7.58 8.44
CA PHE A 14 2.65 -7.42 7.11
C PHE A 14 2.11 -8.43 6.08
N ALA A 15 2.03 -9.71 6.41
CA ALA A 15 1.58 -10.76 5.48
C ALA A 15 0.14 -10.54 4.98
N GLU A 16 -0.78 -10.16 5.87
CA GLU A 16 -2.17 -9.88 5.51
C GLU A 16 -2.29 -8.64 4.61
N ILE A 17 -1.47 -7.62 4.89
CA ILE A 17 -1.44 -6.37 4.14
C ILE A 17 -0.81 -6.58 2.77
N PHE A 18 0.22 -7.41 2.69
CA PHE A 18 0.83 -7.83 1.44
C PHE A 18 -0.17 -8.59 0.56
N ASP A 19 -0.94 -9.54 1.12
CA ASP A 19 -2.00 -10.23 0.36
C ASP A 19 -3.10 -9.27 -0.11
N ALA A 20 -3.51 -8.33 0.76
CA ALA A 20 -4.47 -7.29 0.39
C ALA A 20 -3.95 -6.41 -0.76
N ALA A 21 -2.66 -6.05 -0.74
CA ALA A 21 -2.00 -5.24 -1.77
C ALA A 21 -1.98 -5.92 -3.16
N ARG A 22 -1.98 -7.26 -3.21
CA ARG A 22 -2.10 -8.02 -4.47
C ARG A 22 -3.45 -7.81 -5.14
N LYS A 23 -4.51 -7.63 -4.35
CA LYS A 23 -5.89 -7.43 -4.84
C LYS A 23 -6.16 -5.96 -5.14
N SER A 24 -5.76 -5.06 -4.23
CA SER A 24 -6.00 -3.61 -4.34
C SER A 24 -4.94 -2.79 -3.63
N ALA A 25 -4.74 -1.55 -4.06
CA ALA A 25 -3.78 -0.64 -3.44
C ALA A 25 -4.09 -0.41 -1.95
N VAL A 26 -3.07 -0.48 -1.10
CA VAL A 26 -3.18 -0.19 0.34
C VAL A 26 -2.43 1.10 0.64
N ALA A 27 -3.07 2.04 1.32
CA ALA A 27 -2.43 3.27 1.78
C ALA A 27 -1.87 3.06 3.19
N ILE A 28 -0.60 3.36 3.40
CA ILE A 28 0.08 3.28 4.69
C ILE A 28 0.46 4.70 5.09
N ALA A 29 -0.18 5.21 6.13
CA ALA A 29 0.08 6.52 6.71
C ALA A 29 1.26 6.42 7.68
N GLY A 30 2.35 7.13 7.35
CA GLY A 30 3.50 7.32 8.22
C GLY A 30 3.32 8.49 9.17
N GLU A 31 4.05 8.43 10.29
CA GLU A 31 4.11 9.54 11.24
C GLU A 31 4.79 10.75 10.55
N GLY A 32 4.06 11.87 10.44
CA GLY A 32 4.60 13.10 9.80
C GLY A 32 4.08 13.42 8.39
N ARG A 33 2.92 12.87 7.98
CA ARG A 33 2.15 13.20 6.75
C ARG A 33 2.59 12.51 5.45
N LYS A 34 3.54 11.58 5.47
CA LYS A 34 3.86 10.80 4.27
C LYS A 34 2.96 9.57 4.22
N THR A 35 2.06 9.52 3.24
CA THR A 35 1.31 8.31 2.90
C THR A 35 2.02 7.59 1.77
N VAL A 36 2.38 6.34 1.98
CA VAL A 36 2.93 5.48 0.93
C VAL A 36 1.85 4.51 0.45
N PHE A 37 1.85 4.19 -0.83
CA PHE A 37 0.91 3.23 -1.41
C PHE A 37 1.64 1.94 -1.74
N LEU A 38 1.18 0.84 -1.15
CA LEU A 38 1.63 -0.50 -1.50
C LEU A 38 0.77 -1.02 -2.66
N LEU A 39 1.44 -1.37 -3.75
CA LEU A 39 0.86 -1.88 -4.99
C LEU A 39 1.48 -3.23 -5.35
N SER A 40 0.73 -4.06 -6.07
CA SER A 40 1.32 -5.18 -6.78
C SER A 40 2.25 -4.68 -7.90
N SER A 41 3.28 -5.48 -8.23
CA SER A 41 4.26 -5.11 -9.26
C SER A 41 3.62 -4.85 -10.62
N ASP A 42 2.58 -5.60 -10.99
CA ASP A 42 1.82 -5.40 -12.22
C ASP A 42 1.06 -4.06 -12.24
N LYS A 43 0.44 -3.67 -11.12
CA LYS A 43 -0.23 -2.37 -11.01
C LYS A 43 0.78 -1.22 -11.01
N TYR A 44 1.90 -1.38 -10.31
CA TYR A 44 2.97 -0.38 -10.31
C TYR A 44 3.57 -0.17 -11.71
N ALA A 45 3.80 -1.26 -12.46
CA ALA A 45 4.29 -1.19 -13.83
C ALA A 45 3.34 -0.36 -14.72
N LYS A 46 2.03 -0.64 -14.66
CA LYS A 46 1.02 0.15 -15.37
C LYS A 46 1.06 1.63 -14.98
N TYR A 47 1.12 1.95 -13.68
CA TYR A 47 1.20 3.35 -13.24
C TYR A 47 2.42 4.09 -13.78
N ARG A 48 3.57 3.41 -13.86
CA ARG A 48 4.81 3.98 -14.42
C ARG A 48 4.69 4.27 -15.91
N GLU A 49 3.99 3.43 -16.68
CA GLU A 49 3.81 3.67 -18.12
C GLU A 49 2.98 4.93 -18.43
N TYR A 50 2.18 5.41 -17.47
CA TYR A 50 1.33 6.59 -17.60
C TYR A 50 1.86 7.85 -16.86
N SER A 51 3.03 7.79 -16.22
CA SER A 51 3.66 8.92 -15.49
C SER A 51 4.93 9.39 -16.18
#